data_AF-A0AAV3A196-F1
#
_entry.id   AF-A0AAV3A196-F1
#
_cell.length_a   1.000
_cell.length_b   1.000
_cell.length_c   1.000
_cell.angle_alpha   90.00
_cell.angle_beta   90.00
_cell.angle_gamma   90.00
#
_symmetry.space_group_name_H-M   'P 1'
#
loop_
_entity.id
_entity.type
_entity.pdbx_description
1 polymer ?
#
loop_
_entity_poly.entity_id
_entity_poly.type
_entity_poly.pdbx_seq_one_letter_code
_entity_poly.pdbx_strand_id
1 'polypeptide(L)'
;MSCSSSGTRSPEGGRSHSTPQKHSKTESLMTRSKSFDVGNTEDSPYSLSPIYLDSFETENDGRDSHSKILEDYSETKCPGDLNLDKSKSTSVIERSLADMHLSPWETWLLNKEKQCRIELQRKILEEMRQEEEKRKAQEKKELQKRLAEEQHKEWVRKKQEQERKEKEEKLLKEKQEKELQEQRKSSIQERSKEKYQEWLNKKKTEEQERKRKEKEEAEKRLAEQRAKKEKAEQIFKDWLEQAKNKPPPTLNSYGYVNGKLTGYYDGSSYPAPSFYNPIPWKPIPVPPPPKENVKNPSGNKKKKRAASSLACRPATAMPYKPKDNLRVGVGMVKR
;
A
#
# COMPACT_ATOMS: atom_id res chain seq x y z
N MET A 1 18.85 -20.56 -67.78
CA MET A 1 18.70 -19.59 -66.68
C MET A 1 19.13 -20.29 -65.41
N SER A 2 20.31 -19.90 -64.92
CA SER A 2 20.99 -20.46 -63.76
C SER A 2 20.37 -19.95 -62.48
N CYS A 3 20.15 -20.82 -61.49
CA CYS A 3 20.17 -20.46 -60.07
C CYS A 3 20.70 -21.67 -59.29
N SER A 4 21.89 -21.49 -58.73
CA SER A 4 22.71 -22.51 -58.08
C SER A 4 22.32 -22.70 -56.61
N SER A 5 22.54 -23.94 -56.15
CA SER A 5 22.56 -24.35 -54.75
C SER A 5 23.76 -23.78 -53.98
N SER A 6 23.52 -23.44 -52.70
CA SER A 6 24.44 -23.52 -51.55
C SER A 6 23.60 -23.14 -50.31
N GLY A 7 23.71 -23.70 -49.11
CA GLY A 7 24.75 -24.50 -48.48
C GLY A 7 24.95 -23.97 -47.06
N THR A 8 24.42 -24.69 -46.05
CA THR A 8 24.86 -24.81 -44.64
C THR A 8 25.25 -23.56 -43.81
N ARG A 9 24.66 -23.41 -42.61
CA ARG A 9 25.33 -23.62 -41.30
C ARG A 9 24.49 -23.11 -40.12
N SER A 10 24.31 -23.98 -39.11
CA SER A 10 24.03 -23.60 -37.73
C SER A 10 25.23 -22.88 -37.10
N PRO A 11 24.99 -22.13 -36.02
CA PRO A 11 25.85 -22.32 -34.85
C PRO A 11 25.06 -22.53 -33.56
N GLU A 12 25.65 -23.37 -32.72
CA GLU A 12 25.34 -23.55 -31.31
C GLU A 12 25.59 -22.27 -30.49
N GLY A 13 24.95 -22.22 -29.32
CA GLY A 13 25.65 -22.02 -28.05
C GLY A 13 26.17 -20.61 -27.73
N GLY A 14 25.46 -19.92 -26.84
CA GLY A 14 25.98 -18.70 -26.21
C GLY A 14 25.09 -18.16 -25.11
N ARG A 15 25.04 -18.84 -23.95
CA ARG A 15 24.62 -18.22 -22.69
C ARG A 15 25.70 -17.23 -22.26
N SER A 16 25.35 -15.94 -22.21
CA SER A 16 26.13 -14.95 -21.47
C SER A 16 25.22 -14.27 -20.45
N HIS A 17 25.37 -14.71 -19.21
CA HIS A 17 24.95 -13.97 -18.03
C HIS A 17 25.96 -12.83 -17.84
N SER A 18 25.55 -11.58 -17.97
CA SER A 18 26.41 -10.44 -17.60
C SER A 18 25.62 -9.47 -16.73
N THR A 19 26.16 -9.26 -15.53
CA THR A 19 25.73 -8.35 -14.47
C THR A 19 25.68 -6.88 -14.92
N PRO A 20 24.73 -6.07 -14.43
CA PRO A 20 24.78 -4.63 -14.62
C PRO A 20 25.85 -3.99 -13.72
N GLN A 21 26.72 -3.25 -14.38
CA GLN A 21 27.86 -2.49 -13.85
C GLN A 21 27.39 -1.27 -13.05
N LYS A 22 27.86 -1.16 -11.81
CA LYS A 22 27.74 0.03 -10.95
C LYS A 22 28.42 1.21 -11.64
N HIS A 23 27.67 2.28 -11.85
CA HIS A 23 28.17 3.60 -12.21
C HIS A 23 28.10 4.46 -10.96
N SER A 24 29.28 4.82 -10.47
CA SER A 24 29.52 5.74 -9.36
C SER A 24 29.83 7.13 -9.90
N LYS A 25 29.17 8.15 -9.32
CA LYS A 25 29.58 9.57 -9.16
C LYS A 25 29.94 10.32 -10.47
N THR A 26 29.44 11.52 -10.74
CA THR A 26 29.59 12.74 -9.91
C THR A 26 28.86 13.85 -10.68
N GLU A 27 27.88 14.54 -10.10
CA GLU A 27 27.56 15.96 -10.39
C GLU A 27 26.90 16.53 -9.12
N SER A 28 27.67 17.32 -8.37
CA SER A 28 27.66 18.79 -8.39
C SER A 28 26.62 19.36 -7.41
N LEU A 29 27.10 19.48 -6.17
CA LEU A 29 26.47 20.17 -5.06
C LEU A 29 26.45 21.67 -5.33
N MET A 30 25.26 22.28 -5.36
CA MET A 30 25.04 23.61 -4.80
C MET A 30 23.55 23.79 -4.47
N THR A 31 23.15 23.41 -3.25
CA THR A 31 22.10 24.13 -2.52
C THR A 31 22.50 24.22 -1.04
N ARG A 32 22.78 25.46 -0.66
CA ARG A 32 23.13 25.95 0.68
C ARG A 32 21.92 25.78 1.60
N SER A 33 21.94 24.73 2.42
CA SER A 33 21.00 24.61 3.54
C SER A 33 21.55 25.41 4.72
N LYS A 34 20.85 26.47 5.11
CA LYS A 34 21.11 27.23 6.33
C LYS A 34 20.18 26.69 7.41
N SER A 35 20.69 25.76 8.21
CA SER A 35 20.09 25.41 9.49
C SER A 35 20.33 26.56 10.46
N PHE A 36 19.26 26.99 11.13
CA PHE A 36 19.34 27.91 12.26
C PHE A 36 18.69 27.18 13.43
N ASP A 37 19.54 26.45 14.17
CA ASP A 37 19.22 26.01 15.52
C ASP A 37 19.42 27.20 16.45
N VAL A 38 18.35 27.68 17.08
CA VAL A 38 18.44 28.47 18.29
C VAL A 38 17.68 27.73 19.37
N GLY A 39 18.44 27.35 20.39
CA GLY A 39 18.02 26.50 21.47
C GLY A 39 16.98 27.12 22.39
N ASN A 40 16.35 26.20 23.12
CA ASN A 40 15.48 26.44 24.25
C ASN A 40 16.08 27.44 25.25
N THR A 41 15.23 28.34 25.73
CA THR A 41 15.31 28.84 27.10
C THR A 41 13.94 28.64 27.71
N GLU A 42 13.94 27.87 28.78
CA GLU A 42 12.83 27.58 29.67
C GLU A 42 12.30 28.90 30.25
N ASP A 43 10.97 29.10 30.25
CA ASP A 43 10.25 29.49 31.47
C ASP A 43 8.74 29.70 31.27
N SER A 44 8.00 29.09 32.18
CA SER A 44 6.71 29.51 32.75
C SER A 44 5.41 29.38 31.93
N PRO A 45 4.45 28.55 32.40
CA PRO A 45 3.12 28.39 31.82
C PRO A 45 2.18 29.49 32.29
N TYR A 46 2.03 30.56 31.51
CA TYR A 46 0.86 31.44 31.63
C TYR A 46 -0.24 31.00 30.66
N SER A 47 -1.32 30.53 31.27
CA SER A 47 -2.62 30.24 30.70
C SER A 47 -3.12 31.36 29.77
N LEU A 48 -3.11 31.10 28.46
CA LEU A 48 -3.89 31.88 27.50
C LEU A 48 -5.36 31.45 27.62
N SER A 49 -6.06 32.11 28.53
CA SER A 49 -7.53 32.10 28.53
C SER A 49 -8.02 32.76 27.23
N PRO A 50 -9.12 32.28 26.63
CA PRO A 50 -9.81 33.03 25.58
C PRO A 50 -10.23 34.38 26.16
N ILE A 51 -9.79 35.47 25.54
CA ILE A 51 -10.37 36.78 25.81
C ILE A 51 -11.80 36.72 25.26
N TYR A 52 -12.76 36.49 26.15
CA TYR A 52 -14.16 36.80 25.93
C TYR A 52 -14.23 38.30 25.57
N LEU A 53 -14.52 38.62 24.31
CA LEU A 53 -15.11 39.92 24.01
C LEU A 53 -16.55 39.85 24.53
N ASP A 54 -16.74 40.47 25.68
CA ASP A 54 -18.04 40.73 26.25
C ASP A 54 -18.84 41.60 25.28
N SER A 55 -20.11 41.21 25.15
CA SER A 55 -21.08 41.80 24.26
C SER A 55 -21.52 43.13 24.87
N PHE A 56 -21.15 44.27 24.29
CA PHE A 56 -21.73 45.54 24.72
C PHE A 56 -23.16 45.63 24.16
N GLU A 57 -24.14 45.31 25.00
CA GLU A 57 -25.54 45.64 24.79
C GLU A 57 -25.70 47.16 24.66
N THR A 58 -26.06 47.65 23.47
CA THR A 58 -26.57 49.01 23.30
C THR A 58 -28.08 48.93 23.37
N GLU A 59 -28.61 48.93 24.59
CA GLU A 59 -30.01 49.16 24.89
C GLU A 59 -30.29 50.66 24.70
N ASN A 60 -30.70 51.05 23.49
CA ASN A 60 -31.30 52.38 23.28
C ASN A 60 -32.82 52.22 23.35
N ASP A 61 -33.29 52.37 24.58
CA ASP A 61 -34.68 52.27 25.01
C ASP A 61 -35.57 53.26 24.24
N GLY A 62 -36.63 52.74 23.64
CA GLY A 62 -37.68 53.53 23.00
C GLY A 62 -38.50 54.24 24.07
N ARG A 63 -38.50 55.57 24.05
CA ARG A 63 -39.53 56.38 24.72
C ARG A 63 -40.23 57.26 23.73
N ASP A 64 -41.41 56.79 23.35
CA ASP A 64 -42.46 57.58 22.73
C ASP A 64 -43.48 57.89 23.83
N SER A 65 -43.78 59.18 24.07
CA SER A 65 -45.12 59.70 24.44
C SER A 65 -45.07 61.05 25.19
N HIS A 66 -45.59 62.07 24.49
CA HIS A 66 -46.56 63.06 24.97
C HIS A 66 -46.21 64.01 26.13
N SER A 67 -45.89 65.25 25.76
CA SER A 67 -46.64 66.40 26.28
C SER A 67 -46.81 67.48 25.21
N LYS A 68 -48.08 67.83 24.99
CA LYS A 68 -48.59 68.95 24.21
C LYS A 68 -48.44 70.26 24.99
N ILE A 69 -48.56 71.36 24.26
CA ILE A 69 -49.00 72.74 24.61
C ILE A 69 -47.90 73.74 24.16
N LEU A 70 -48.07 74.34 22.96
CA LEU A 70 -48.68 75.67 22.71
C LEU A 70 -47.62 76.76 22.98
N GLU A 71 -47.20 77.65 22.08
CA GLU A 71 -47.99 78.50 21.17
C GLU A 71 -47.07 79.20 20.14
N ASP A 72 -47.65 79.48 18.96
CA ASP A 72 -47.43 80.59 18.02
C ASP A 72 -46.02 81.12 17.67
N TYR A 73 -45.67 81.11 16.37
CA TYR A 73 -46.01 82.21 15.46
C TYR A 73 -45.65 81.88 13.99
N SER A 74 -46.66 82.04 13.13
CA SER A 74 -46.63 82.40 11.70
C SER A 74 -45.93 81.47 10.69
N GLU A 75 -46.79 80.64 10.10
CA GLU A 75 -46.79 80.28 8.68
C GLU A 75 -46.77 81.54 7.79
N THR A 76 -45.78 81.65 6.92
CA THR A 76 -45.90 82.47 5.70
C THR A 76 -45.47 81.63 4.51
N LYS A 77 -46.46 81.00 3.87
CA LYS A 77 -46.41 80.66 2.45
C LYS A 77 -46.10 81.95 1.68
N CYS A 78 -44.99 81.94 0.94
CA CYS A 78 -44.83 82.84 -0.19
C CYS A 78 -45.01 82.00 -1.46
N PRO A 79 -46.07 82.23 -2.26
CA PRO A 79 -46.12 81.80 -3.64
C PRO A 79 -45.24 82.73 -4.46
N GLY A 80 -44.59 82.22 -5.51
CA GLY A 80 -43.91 83.10 -6.44
C GLY A 80 -42.85 82.41 -7.27
N ASP A 81 -43.29 81.68 -8.29
CA ASP A 81 -42.60 81.69 -9.58
C ASP A 81 -42.39 83.16 -9.99
N LEU A 82 -41.23 83.70 -9.68
CA LEU A 82 -40.70 84.88 -10.33
C LEU A 82 -39.31 84.53 -10.81
N ASN A 83 -39.26 84.10 -12.07
CA ASN A 83 -38.14 84.39 -12.97
C ASN A 83 -37.94 85.91 -12.97
N LEU A 84 -37.27 86.42 -11.95
CA LEU A 84 -36.88 87.82 -11.86
C LEU A 84 -35.44 87.89 -12.34
N ASP A 85 -35.27 88.33 -13.58
CA ASP A 85 -34.02 88.76 -14.21
C ASP A 85 -33.13 89.50 -13.19
N LYS A 86 -32.27 88.76 -12.49
CA LYS A 86 -31.37 89.27 -11.45
C LYS A 86 -30.32 90.22 -12.03
N SER A 87 -30.14 90.19 -13.34
CA SER A 87 -29.30 91.11 -14.11
C SER A 87 -29.87 92.53 -14.20
N LYS A 88 -31.19 92.72 -14.09
CA LYS A 88 -31.82 94.05 -14.14
C LYS A 88 -32.00 94.67 -12.76
N SER A 89 -32.41 93.90 -11.74
CA SER A 89 -32.64 94.47 -10.39
C SER A 89 -31.33 94.86 -9.68
N THR A 90 -30.29 94.03 -9.77
CA THR A 90 -28.99 94.35 -9.16
C THR A 90 -28.34 95.55 -9.84
N SER A 91 -28.45 95.65 -11.17
CA SER A 91 -27.88 96.77 -11.92
C SER A 91 -28.65 98.09 -11.73
N VAL A 92 -29.96 98.04 -11.47
CA VAL A 92 -30.77 99.22 -11.12
C VAL A 92 -30.44 99.75 -9.72
N ILE A 93 -30.24 98.86 -8.73
CA ILE A 93 -29.80 99.25 -7.37
C ILE A 93 -28.36 99.79 -7.40
N GLU A 94 -27.47 99.18 -8.18
CA GLU A 94 -26.09 99.63 -8.31
C GLU A 94 -25.98 101.00 -9.01
N ARG A 95 -26.93 101.34 -9.89
CA ARG A 95 -27.02 102.65 -10.55
C ARG A 95 -27.62 103.72 -9.64
N SER A 96 -28.67 103.37 -8.88
CA SER A 96 -29.30 104.26 -7.89
C SER A 96 -28.40 104.58 -6.70
N LEU A 97 -27.52 103.65 -6.31
CA LEU A 97 -26.59 103.85 -5.19
C LEU A 97 -25.39 104.72 -5.59
N ALA A 98 -25.04 104.78 -6.88
CA ALA A 98 -24.02 105.69 -7.40
C ALA A 98 -24.47 107.17 -7.42
N ASP A 99 -25.78 107.42 -7.40
CA ASP A 99 -26.38 108.77 -7.32
C ASP A 99 -26.52 109.31 -5.89
N MET A 100 -26.28 108.48 -4.87
CA MET A 100 -26.12 108.97 -3.49
C MET A 100 -24.66 109.38 -3.28
N HIS A 101 -24.42 110.59 -2.77
CA HIS A 101 -23.09 111.03 -2.34
C HIS A 101 -22.63 110.23 -1.10
N LEU A 102 -22.32 108.95 -1.30
CA LEU A 102 -21.77 108.10 -0.25
C LEU A 102 -20.41 108.65 0.16
N SER A 103 -20.18 108.64 1.46
CA SER A 103 -18.87 108.93 2.01
C SER A 103 -17.84 107.95 1.44
N PRO A 104 -16.59 108.38 1.20
CA PRO A 104 -15.48 107.48 0.86
C PRO A 104 -15.37 106.26 1.79
N TRP A 105 -15.79 106.40 3.05
CA TRP A 105 -15.84 105.30 4.02
C TRP A 105 -16.97 104.29 3.77
N GLU A 106 -18.16 104.76 3.35
CA GLU A 106 -19.32 103.91 3.08
C GLU A 106 -19.13 103.09 1.80
N THR A 107 -18.55 103.71 0.76
CA THR A 107 -18.18 103.00 -0.48
C THR A 107 -17.12 101.93 -0.22
N TRP A 108 -16.13 102.22 0.62
CA TRP A 108 -15.13 101.24 1.04
C TRP A 108 -15.78 100.06 1.79
N LEU A 109 -16.68 100.34 2.74
CA LEU A 109 -17.36 99.30 3.52
C LEU A 109 -18.23 98.40 2.63
N LEU A 110 -19.03 98.98 1.73
CA LEU A 110 -19.85 98.22 0.77
C LEU A 110 -18.99 97.37 -0.17
N ASN A 111 -17.87 97.90 -0.66
CA ASN A 111 -16.94 97.14 -1.49
C ASN A 111 -16.28 96.01 -0.68
N LYS A 112 -15.92 96.25 0.59
CA LYS A 112 -15.42 95.20 1.48
C LYS A 112 -16.43 94.11 1.75
N GLU A 113 -17.69 94.46 1.97
CA GLU A 113 -18.75 93.48 2.14
C GLU A 113 -18.97 92.64 0.87
N LYS A 114 -18.98 93.28 -0.32
CA LYS A 114 -19.04 92.57 -1.60
C LYS A 114 -17.86 91.61 -1.77
N GLN A 115 -16.64 92.04 -1.44
CA GLN A 115 -15.45 91.17 -1.47
C GLN A 115 -15.59 89.98 -0.51
N CYS A 116 -16.03 90.22 0.74
CA CYS A 116 -16.24 89.15 1.71
C CYS A 116 -17.29 88.13 1.25
N ARG A 117 -18.38 88.58 0.62
CA ARG A 117 -19.41 87.68 0.05
C ARG A 117 -18.85 86.82 -1.10
N ILE A 118 -18.07 87.41 -2.00
CA ILE A 118 -17.40 86.68 -3.09
C ILE A 118 -16.42 85.65 -2.54
N GLU A 119 -15.63 86.01 -1.52
CA GLU A 119 -14.70 85.09 -0.86
C GLU A 119 -15.43 83.93 -0.18
N LEU A 120 -16.54 84.21 0.50
CA LEU A 120 -17.36 83.17 1.12
C LEU A 120 -17.95 82.21 0.07
N GLN A 121 -18.53 82.74 -1.01
CA GLN A 121 -19.03 81.93 -2.12
C GLN A 121 -17.93 81.07 -2.76
N ARG A 122 -16.73 81.64 -2.93
CA ARG A 122 -15.56 80.90 -3.43
C ARG A 122 -15.17 79.76 -2.49
N LYS A 123 -15.14 80.01 -1.17
CA LYS A 123 -14.84 78.97 -0.17
C LYS A 123 -15.86 77.83 -0.22
N ILE A 124 -17.15 78.14 -0.30
CA ILE A 124 -18.23 77.13 -0.40
C ILE A 124 -18.06 76.29 -1.66
N LEU A 125 -17.81 76.91 -2.82
CA LEU A 125 -17.60 76.18 -4.08
C LEU A 125 -16.36 75.28 -4.02
N GLU A 126 -15.28 75.75 -3.40
CA GLU A 126 -14.06 74.98 -3.27
C GLU A 126 -14.22 73.80 -2.30
N GLU A 127 -14.94 74.00 -1.19
CA GLU A 127 -15.28 72.91 -0.26
C GLU A 127 -16.16 71.85 -0.94
N MET A 128 -17.17 72.26 -1.72
CA MET A 128 -17.98 71.33 -2.52
C MET A 128 -17.13 70.54 -3.54
N ARG A 129 -16.17 71.19 -4.20
CA ARG A 129 -15.22 70.53 -5.12
C ARG A 129 -14.34 69.52 -4.38
N GLN A 130 -13.79 69.89 -3.24
CA GLN A 130 -12.96 69.01 -2.42
C GLN A 130 -13.75 67.79 -1.94
N GLU A 131 -15.00 67.97 -1.53
CA GLU A 131 -15.84 66.86 -1.09
C GLU A 131 -16.19 65.92 -2.24
N GLU A 132 -16.47 66.45 -3.44
CA GLU A 132 -16.68 65.64 -4.64
C GLU A 132 -15.42 64.86 -5.03
N GLU A 133 -14.24 65.47 -4.95
CA GLU A 133 -12.96 64.81 -5.22
C GLU A 133 -12.66 63.70 -4.21
N LYS A 134 -12.91 63.94 -2.91
CA LYS A 134 -12.80 62.90 -1.87
C LYS A 134 -13.74 61.73 -2.13
N ARG A 135 -15.00 61.99 -2.50
CA ARG A 135 -15.97 60.93 -2.84
C ARG A 135 -15.50 60.12 -4.05
N LYS A 136 -15.08 60.77 -5.13
CA LYS A 136 -14.52 60.10 -6.32
C LYS A 136 -13.25 59.29 -5.98
N ALA A 137 -12.39 59.79 -5.10
CA ALA A 137 -11.20 59.08 -4.67
C ALA A 137 -11.54 57.84 -3.82
N GLN A 138 -12.55 57.92 -2.96
CA GLN A 138 -13.05 56.78 -2.19
C GLN A 138 -13.67 55.72 -3.10
N GLU A 139 -14.56 56.12 -4.02
CA GLU A 139 -15.18 55.21 -5.01
C GLU A 139 -14.11 54.46 -5.83
N LYS A 140 -13.06 55.15 -6.30
CA LYS A 140 -11.94 54.52 -7.02
C LYS A 140 -11.18 53.50 -6.17
N LYS A 141 -10.92 53.82 -4.90
CA LYS A 141 -10.23 52.90 -3.97
C LYS A 141 -11.08 51.66 -3.70
N GLU A 142 -12.38 51.82 -3.52
CA GLU A 142 -13.31 50.69 -3.36
C GLU A 142 -13.36 49.81 -4.60
N LEU A 143 -13.42 50.40 -5.80
CA LEU A 143 -13.38 49.65 -7.05
C LEU A 143 -12.07 48.87 -7.19
N GLN A 144 -10.92 49.48 -6.89
CA GLN A 144 -9.64 48.78 -6.90
C GLN A 144 -9.59 47.64 -5.88
N LYS A 145 -10.14 47.86 -4.68
CA LYS A 145 -10.23 46.82 -3.65
C LYS A 145 -11.09 45.64 -4.12
N ARG A 146 -12.26 45.90 -4.71
CA ARG A 146 -13.12 44.85 -5.27
C ARG A 146 -12.42 44.06 -6.37
N LEU A 147 -11.73 44.76 -7.28
CA LEU A 147 -10.97 44.11 -8.34
C LEU A 147 -9.85 43.21 -7.79
N ALA A 148 -9.10 43.69 -6.79
CA ALA A 148 -8.07 42.89 -6.14
C ALA A 148 -8.66 41.66 -5.41
N GLU A 149 -9.80 41.82 -4.76
CA GLU A 149 -10.52 40.71 -4.11
C GLU A 149 -11.03 39.68 -5.13
N GLU A 150 -11.54 40.11 -6.29
CA GLU A 150 -11.97 39.23 -7.37
C GLU A 150 -10.79 38.45 -7.95
N GLN A 151 -9.68 39.13 -8.26
CA GLN A 151 -8.45 38.49 -8.73
C GLN A 151 -7.93 37.46 -7.72
N HIS A 152 -7.94 37.80 -6.43
CA HIS A 152 -7.56 36.86 -5.39
C HIS A 152 -8.50 35.65 -5.33
N LYS A 153 -9.81 35.85 -5.39
CA LYS A 153 -10.81 34.77 -5.42
C LYS A 153 -10.63 33.84 -6.62
N GLU A 154 -10.39 34.40 -7.81
CA GLU A 154 -10.10 33.63 -9.02
C GLU A 154 -8.82 32.80 -8.88
N TRP A 155 -7.76 33.41 -8.37
CA TRP A 155 -6.50 32.71 -8.12
C TRP A 155 -6.67 31.55 -7.12
N VAL A 156 -7.40 31.77 -6.02
CA VAL A 156 -7.70 30.72 -5.03
C VAL A 156 -8.51 29.60 -5.67
N ARG A 157 -9.57 29.91 -6.43
CA ARG A 157 -10.37 28.90 -7.15
C ARG A 157 -9.52 28.07 -8.09
N LYS A 158 -8.67 28.72 -8.90
CA LYS A 158 -7.76 28.05 -9.84
C LYS A 158 -6.77 27.15 -9.10
N LYS A 159 -6.23 27.60 -7.97
CA LYS A 159 -5.33 26.77 -7.14
C LYS A 159 -6.04 25.57 -6.53
N GLN A 160 -7.25 25.73 -6.02
CA GLN A 160 -8.04 24.60 -5.50
C GLN A 160 -8.37 23.59 -6.59
N GLU A 161 -8.77 24.04 -7.78
CA GLU A 161 -9.06 23.15 -8.90
C GLU A 161 -7.81 22.38 -9.35
N GLN A 162 -6.66 23.06 -9.41
CA GLN A 162 -5.40 22.41 -9.72
C GLN A 162 -5.04 21.33 -8.69
N GLU A 163 -5.13 21.65 -7.39
CA GLU A 163 -4.87 20.69 -6.32
C GLU A 163 -5.83 19.49 -6.38
N ARG A 164 -7.11 19.72 -6.71
CA ARG A 164 -8.08 18.64 -6.93
C ARG A 164 -7.70 17.73 -8.08
N LYS A 165 -7.32 18.29 -9.23
CA LYS A 165 -6.88 17.52 -10.41
C LYS A 165 -5.63 16.70 -10.11
N GLU A 166 -4.65 17.28 -9.40
CA GLU A 166 -3.44 16.57 -8.99
C GLU A 166 -3.75 15.40 -8.03
N LYS A 167 -4.69 15.59 -7.09
CA LYS A 167 -5.16 14.51 -6.20
C LYS A 167 -5.88 13.41 -6.97
N GLU A 168 -6.76 13.75 -7.91
CA GLU A 168 -7.48 12.79 -8.74
C GLU A 168 -6.53 11.99 -9.63
N GLU A 169 -5.55 12.64 -10.26
CA GLU A 169 -4.52 11.97 -11.06
C GLU A 169 -3.65 11.03 -10.20
N LYS A 170 -3.26 11.47 -8.99
CA LYS A 170 -2.51 10.64 -8.05
C LYS A 170 -3.30 9.39 -7.65
N LEU A 171 -4.59 9.53 -7.35
CA LEU A 171 -5.46 8.39 -7.03
C LEU A 171 -5.66 7.45 -8.22
N LEU A 172 -5.76 7.98 -9.44
CA LEU A 172 -5.87 7.17 -10.65
C LEU A 172 -4.59 6.34 -10.86
N LYS A 173 -3.42 6.96 -10.74
CA LYS A 173 -2.12 6.26 -10.82
C LYS A 173 -1.98 5.19 -9.75
N GLU A 174 -2.37 5.49 -8.51
CA GLU A 174 -2.33 4.52 -7.41
C GLU A 174 -3.25 3.31 -7.67
N LYS A 175 -4.45 3.53 -8.21
CA LYS A 175 -5.36 2.45 -8.59
C LYS A 175 -4.77 1.58 -9.70
N GLN A 176 -4.20 2.18 -10.74
CA GLN A 176 -3.54 1.45 -11.83
C GLN A 176 -2.34 0.65 -11.34
N GLU A 177 -1.52 1.21 -10.44
CA GLU A 177 -0.39 0.50 -9.85
C GLU A 177 -0.85 -0.68 -8.98
N LYS A 178 -1.90 -0.50 -8.18
CA LYS A 178 -2.50 -1.59 -7.39
C LYS A 178 -3.03 -2.71 -8.28
N GLU A 179 -3.71 -2.38 -9.37
CA GLU A 179 -4.22 -3.36 -10.33
C GLU A 179 -3.07 -4.15 -10.98
N LEU A 180 -2.02 -3.47 -11.44
CA LEU A 180 -0.83 -4.13 -11.99
C LEU A 180 -0.12 -5.00 -10.94
N GLN A 181 -0.06 -4.55 -9.69
CA GLN A 181 0.54 -5.32 -8.59
C GLN A 181 -0.29 -6.58 -8.29
N GLU A 182 -1.62 -6.48 -8.30
CA GLU A 182 -2.52 -7.61 -8.09
C GLU A 182 -2.42 -8.63 -9.23
N GLN A 183 -2.38 -8.16 -10.49
CA GLN A 183 -2.14 -9.02 -11.65
C GLN A 183 -0.77 -9.72 -11.59
N ARG A 184 0.27 -9.03 -11.12
CA ARG A 184 1.59 -9.67 -10.91
C ARG A 184 1.52 -10.77 -9.85
N LYS A 185 0.84 -10.51 -8.73
CA LYS A 185 0.67 -11.50 -7.65
C LYS A 185 -0.14 -12.71 -8.12
N SER A 186 -1.24 -12.49 -8.82
CA SER A 186 -2.07 -13.58 -9.35
C SER A 186 -1.30 -14.42 -10.36
N SER A 187 -0.53 -13.81 -11.27
CA SER A 187 0.31 -14.54 -12.22
C SER A 187 1.41 -15.38 -11.55
N ILE A 188 2.07 -14.86 -10.51
CA ILE A 188 3.05 -15.65 -9.74
C ILE A 188 2.37 -16.84 -9.06
N GLN A 189 1.18 -16.62 -8.49
CA GLN A 189 0.42 -17.68 -7.84
C GLN A 189 -0.01 -18.75 -8.84
N GLU A 190 -0.51 -18.35 -10.01
CA GLU A 190 -0.88 -19.26 -11.10
C GLU A 190 0.33 -20.09 -11.56
N ARG A 191 1.47 -19.45 -11.84
CA ARG A 191 2.72 -20.14 -12.19
C ARG A 191 3.16 -21.14 -11.12
N SER A 192 3.00 -20.80 -9.85
CA SER A 192 3.33 -21.73 -8.75
C SER A 192 2.40 -22.94 -8.72
N LYS A 193 1.10 -22.74 -8.97
CA LYS A 193 0.09 -23.81 -9.04
C LYS A 193 0.35 -24.70 -10.25
N GLU A 194 0.64 -24.12 -11.41
CA GLU A 194 1.01 -24.85 -12.64
C GLU A 194 2.25 -25.72 -12.39
N LYS A 195 3.33 -25.16 -11.83
CA LYS A 195 4.54 -25.92 -11.50
C LYS A 195 4.27 -27.07 -10.54
N TYR A 196 3.41 -26.87 -9.55
CA TYR A 196 3.00 -27.92 -8.64
C TYR A 196 2.20 -29.02 -9.34
N GLN A 197 1.27 -28.66 -10.23
CA GLN A 197 0.51 -29.62 -11.04
C GLN A 197 1.39 -30.41 -12.01
N GLU A 198 2.31 -29.74 -12.70
CA GLU A 198 3.33 -30.38 -13.54
C GLU A 198 4.15 -31.41 -12.74
N TRP A 199 4.59 -31.05 -11.54
CA TRP A 199 5.33 -31.94 -10.65
C TRP A 199 4.49 -33.14 -10.21
N LEU A 200 3.22 -32.93 -9.84
CA LEU A 200 2.31 -34.02 -9.49
C LEU A 200 2.11 -34.98 -10.66
N ASN A 201 1.93 -34.47 -11.87
CA ASN A 201 1.77 -35.27 -13.07
C ASN A 201 3.05 -36.08 -13.35
N LYS A 202 4.23 -35.44 -13.27
CA LYS A 202 5.52 -36.11 -13.42
C LYS A 202 5.72 -37.22 -12.38
N LYS A 203 5.32 -37.00 -11.13
CA LYS A 203 5.40 -38.02 -10.08
C LYS A 203 4.47 -39.20 -10.35
N LYS A 204 3.25 -38.94 -10.82
CA LYS A 204 2.31 -40.00 -11.22
C LYS A 204 2.84 -40.82 -12.40
N THR A 205 3.41 -40.19 -13.42
CA THR A 205 3.97 -40.90 -14.57
C THR A 205 5.18 -41.73 -14.18
N GLU A 206 6.09 -41.19 -13.37
CA GLU A 206 7.25 -41.91 -12.84
C GLU A 206 6.84 -43.14 -12.02
N GLU A 207 5.83 -42.99 -11.16
CA GLU A 207 5.29 -44.11 -10.36
C GLU A 207 4.62 -45.17 -11.24
N GLN A 208 3.86 -44.75 -12.26
CA GLN A 208 3.24 -45.67 -13.22
C GLN A 208 4.28 -46.42 -14.04
N GLU A 209 5.34 -45.77 -14.51
CA GLU A 209 6.45 -46.42 -15.21
C GLU A 209 7.19 -47.41 -14.31
N ARG A 210 7.48 -47.02 -13.06
CA ARG A 210 8.08 -47.93 -12.07
C ARG A 210 7.22 -49.18 -11.87
N LYS A 211 5.91 -48.99 -11.70
CA LYS A 211 4.96 -50.10 -11.53
C LYS A 211 4.85 -50.98 -12.77
N ARG A 212 4.95 -50.42 -13.99
CA ARG A 212 5.00 -51.19 -15.23
C ARG A 212 6.28 -52.03 -15.33
N LYS A 213 7.44 -51.44 -15.03
CA LYS A 213 8.73 -52.15 -15.02
C LYS A 213 8.74 -53.30 -14.01
N GLU A 214 8.22 -53.07 -12.81
CA GLU A 214 8.12 -54.13 -11.79
C GLU A 214 7.21 -55.28 -12.23
N LYS A 215 6.08 -54.98 -12.88
CA LYS A 215 5.19 -56.00 -13.45
C LYS A 215 5.85 -56.81 -14.56
N GLU A 216 6.55 -56.14 -15.48
CA GLU A 216 7.27 -56.79 -16.58
C GLU A 216 8.41 -57.67 -16.05
N GLU A 217 9.16 -57.21 -15.04
CA GLU A 217 10.20 -58.03 -14.40
C GLU A 217 9.60 -59.24 -13.67
N ALA A 218 8.47 -59.07 -12.98
CA ALA A 218 7.77 -60.17 -12.33
C ALA A 218 7.27 -61.21 -13.34
N GLU A 219 6.71 -60.76 -14.47
CA GLU A 219 6.29 -61.63 -15.57
C GLU A 219 7.48 -62.35 -16.22
N LYS A 220 8.59 -61.64 -16.44
CA LYS A 220 9.83 -62.25 -16.95
C LYS A 220 10.39 -63.31 -16.01
N ARG A 221 10.40 -63.06 -14.69
CA ARG A 221 10.81 -64.07 -13.70
C ARG A 221 9.87 -65.26 -13.67
N LEU A 222 8.56 -65.04 -13.81
CA LEU A 222 7.57 -66.12 -13.91
C LEU A 222 7.81 -66.97 -15.17
N ALA A 223 8.04 -66.33 -16.32
CA ALA A 223 8.34 -67.00 -17.57
C ALA A 223 9.66 -67.79 -17.50
N GLU A 224 10.69 -67.23 -16.86
CA GLU A 224 11.95 -67.94 -16.63
C GLU A 224 11.75 -69.17 -15.74
N GLN A 225 10.94 -69.07 -14.69
CA GLN A 225 10.60 -70.23 -13.84
C GLN A 225 9.82 -71.30 -14.61
N ARG A 226 8.86 -70.90 -15.48
CA ARG A 226 8.15 -71.85 -16.34
C ARG A 226 9.08 -72.53 -17.34
N ALA A 227 9.95 -71.78 -18.01
CA ALA A 227 10.93 -72.33 -18.94
C ALA A 227 11.91 -73.28 -18.26
N LYS A 228 12.33 -73.00 -17.01
CA LYS A 228 13.15 -73.93 -16.21
C LYS A 228 12.39 -75.23 -15.91
N LYS A 229 11.10 -75.16 -15.57
CA LYS A 229 10.26 -76.34 -15.33
C LYS A 229 10.08 -77.17 -16.61
N GLU A 230 9.70 -76.55 -17.73
CA GLU A 230 9.51 -77.23 -19.01
C GLU A 230 10.81 -77.88 -19.50
N LYS A 231 11.96 -77.20 -19.35
CA LYS A 231 13.27 -77.80 -19.67
C LYS A 231 13.59 -78.99 -18.78
N ALA A 232 13.32 -78.90 -17.48
CA ALA A 232 13.53 -80.03 -16.57
C ALA A 232 12.62 -81.22 -16.92
N GLU A 233 11.36 -80.95 -17.28
CA GLU A 233 10.41 -81.97 -17.74
C GLU A 233 10.84 -82.61 -19.06
N GLN A 234 11.38 -81.84 -20.02
CA GLN A 234 11.95 -82.39 -21.26
C GLN A 234 13.16 -83.26 -20.98
N ILE A 235 14.14 -82.77 -20.19
CA ILE A 235 15.31 -83.56 -19.80
C ILE A 235 14.90 -84.84 -19.07
N PHE A 236 13.86 -84.79 -18.24
CA PHE A 236 13.33 -85.96 -17.56
C PHE A 236 12.71 -86.97 -18.53
N LYS A 237 11.93 -86.52 -19.52
CA LYS A 237 11.37 -87.38 -20.56
C LYS A 237 12.46 -88.03 -21.40
N ASP A 238 13.42 -87.25 -21.86
CA ASP A 238 14.57 -87.74 -22.62
C ASP A 238 15.36 -88.77 -21.78
N TRP A 239 15.54 -88.51 -20.48
CA TRP A 239 16.16 -89.46 -19.57
C TRP A 239 15.35 -90.75 -19.43
N LEU A 240 14.01 -90.69 -19.35
CA LEU A 240 13.16 -91.89 -19.32
C LEU A 240 13.28 -92.72 -20.60
N GLU A 241 13.36 -92.07 -21.76
CA GLU A 241 13.57 -92.76 -23.05
C GLU A 241 14.96 -93.39 -23.13
N GLN A 242 16.00 -92.64 -22.75
CA GLN A 242 17.36 -93.16 -22.69
C GLN A 242 17.49 -94.30 -21.68
N ALA A 243 16.83 -94.21 -20.52
CA ALA A 243 16.88 -95.24 -19.49
C ALA A 243 16.32 -96.58 -19.96
N LYS A 244 15.30 -96.59 -20.83
CA LYS A 244 14.80 -97.82 -21.46
C LYS A 244 15.82 -98.49 -22.37
N ASN A 245 16.75 -97.71 -22.95
CA ASN A 245 17.78 -98.18 -23.87
C ASN A 245 19.15 -98.39 -23.18
N LYS A 246 19.26 -98.14 -21.85
CA LYS A 246 20.51 -98.36 -21.12
C LYS A 246 20.69 -99.86 -20.86
N PRO A 247 21.87 -100.43 -21.18
CA PRO A 247 22.17 -101.79 -20.75
C PRO A 247 22.14 -101.87 -19.22
N PRO A 248 21.70 -103.00 -18.63
CA PRO A 248 21.63 -103.15 -17.19
C PRO A 248 22.98 -102.78 -16.57
N PRO A 249 23.00 -101.97 -15.50
CA PRO A 249 24.24 -101.60 -14.85
C PRO A 249 24.97 -102.87 -14.43
N THR A 250 26.13 -103.09 -15.01
CA THR A 250 27.03 -104.16 -14.59
C THR A 250 27.41 -103.89 -13.14
N LEU A 251 27.17 -104.88 -12.26
CA LEU A 251 27.59 -104.92 -10.87
C LEU A 251 29.12 -104.87 -10.77
N ASN A 252 29.73 -103.72 -11.06
CA ASN A 252 31.16 -103.56 -10.95
C ASN A 252 31.50 -102.24 -10.28
N SER A 253 31.32 -102.21 -8.96
CA SER A 253 31.86 -101.19 -8.09
C SER A 253 32.81 -101.84 -7.08
N TYR A 254 33.88 -102.46 -7.58
CA TYR A 254 35.01 -102.86 -6.76
C TYR A 254 36.02 -101.72 -6.73
N GLY A 255 36.13 -101.04 -5.58
CA GLY A 255 37.20 -100.07 -5.32
C GLY A 255 38.39 -100.81 -4.71
N TYR A 256 39.57 -100.69 -5.34
CA TYR A 256 40.81 -101.24 -4.81
C TYR A 256 41.38 -100.28 -3.76
N VAL A 257 41.32 -100.65 -2.48
CA VAL A 257 42.04 -99.98 -1.40
C VAL A 257 43.00 -100.99 -0.77
N ASN A 258 44.29 -100.67 -0.76
CA ASN A 258 45.36 -101.45 -0.12
C ASN A 258 45.46 -102.93 -0.54
N GLY A 259 45.31 -103.21 -1.83
CA GLY A 259 45.65 -104.53 -2.38
C GLY A 259 44.63 -105.65 -2.09
N LYS A 260 43.49 -105.36 -1.46
CA LYS A 260 42.39 -106.32 -1.27
C LYS A 260 41.09 -105.81 -1.87
N LEU A 261 40.41 -106.69 -2.60
CA LEU A 261 39.08 -106.46 -3.18
C LEU A 261 38.06 -106.30 -2.06
N THR A 262 37.87 -105.08 -1.56
CA THR A 262 36.93 -104.77 -0.49
C THR A 262 35.67 -104.24 -1.14
N GLY A 263 34.54 -104.92 -0.92
CA GLY A 263 33.22 -104.43 -1.31
C GLY A 263 32.97 -103.06 -0.68
N TYR A 264 32.18 -102.23 -1.37
CA TYR A 264 31.92 -100.82 -1.06
C TYR A 264 31.82 -100.56 0.46
N TYR A 265 32.43 -99.47 0.93
CA TYR A 265 32.17 -98.93 2.25
C TYR A 265 30.66 -98.66 2.33
N ASP A 266 29.93 -99.47 3.08
CA ASP A 266 28.58 -99.12 3.52
C ASP A 266 28.68 -97.73 4.17
N GLY A 267 27.67 -96.87 3.99
CA GLY A 267 27.67 -95.48 4.49
C GLY A 267 27.89 -95.36 6.01
N SER A 268 27.88 -96.51 6.70
CA SER A 268 28.22 -96.77 8.10
C SER A 268 29.72 -96.79 8.41
N SER A 269 30.61 -96.80 7.40
CA SER A 269 32.05 -97.07 7.56
C SER A 269 32.91 -95.79 7.54
N TYR A 270 32.31 -94.61 7.70
CA TYR A 270 33.10 -93.40 7.87
C TYR A 270 33.80 -93.48 9.23
N PRO A 271 35.15 -93.39 9.29
CA PRO A 271 35.82 -93.26 10.57
C PRO A 271 35.22 -92.05 11.30
N ALA A 272 34.94 -92.19 12.59
CA ALA A 272 34.38 -91.12 13.39
C ALA A 272 35.21 -89.84 13.16
N PRO A 273 34.59 -88.71 12.76
CA PRO A 273 35.32 -87.49 12.47
C PRO A 273 36.17 -87.13 13.68
N SER A 274 37.49 -86.99 13.48
CA SER A 274 38.43 -86.70 14.57
C SER A 274 38.23 -85.31 15.19
N PHE A 275 37.41 -84.47 14.58
CA PHE A 275 37.12 -83.11 15.03
C PHE A 275 35.61 -82.86 15.01
N TYR A 276 35.02 -82.69 16.19
CA TYR A 276 33.69 -82.12 16.37
C TYR A 276 33.84 -80.62 16.68
N ASN A 277 33.16 -79.78 15.91
CA ASN A 277 33.10 -78.35 16.21
C ASN A 277 32.29 -78.14 17.52
N PRO A 278 32.91 -77.71 18.62
CA PRO A 278 32.25 -77.64 19.93
C PRO A 278 31.20 -76.52 20.03
N ILE A 279 31.15 -75.62 19.04
CA ILE A 279 30.17 -74.55 18.97
C ILE A 279 28.96 -75.07 18.18
N PRO A 280 27.80 -75.32 18.84
CA PRO A 280 26.60 -75.71 18.12
C PRO A 280 26.26 -74.60 17.12
N TRP A 281 25.91 -74.99 15.90
CA TRP A 281 25.56 -74.07 14.81
C TRP A 281 24.47 -73.12 15.31
N LYS A 282 24.86 -71.88 15.63
CA LYS A 282 23.89 -70.86 16.05
C LYS A 282 23.09 -70.47 14.80
N PRO A 283 21.76 -70.43 14.87
CA PRO A 283 20.94 -69.88 13.79
C PRO A 283 21.48 -68.51 13.42
N ILE A 284 21.78 -68.30 12.14
CA ILE A 284 22.21 -66.99 11.65
C ILE A 284 21.07 -66.00 11.94
N PRO A 285 21.31 -64.89 12.67
CA PRO A 285 20.28 -63.91 12.92
C PRO A 285 19.79 -63.35 11.58
N VAL A 286 18.54 -63.66 11.22
CA VAL A 286 17.92 -63.08 10.03
C VAL A 286 17.73 -61.58 10.33
N PRO A 287 18.34 -60.67 9.54
CA PRO A 287 18.13 -59.25 9.77
C PRO A 287 16.64 -58.94 9.64
N PRO A 288 16.07 -58.10 10.53
CA PRO A 288 14.67 -57.74 10.45
C PRO A 288 14.39 -57.10 9.08
N PRO A 289 13.23 -57.40 8.45
CA PRO A 289 12.89 -56.82 7.17
C PRO A 289 12.95 -55.28 7.26
N PRO A 290 13.43 -54.59 6.21
CA PRO A 290 13.57 -53.14 6.22
C PRO A 290 12.22 -52.50 6.59
N LYS A 291 12.22 -51.67 7.62
CA LYS A 291 11.04 -50.87 7.98
C LYS A 291 10.72 -49.97 6.79
N GLU A 292 9.64 -50.27 6.10
CA GLU A 292 9.05 -49.35 5.13
C GLU A 292 8.70 -48.06 5.86
N ASN A 293 9.38 -46.98 5.47
CA ASN A 293 9.15 -45.64 5.99
C ASN A 293 7.81 -45.11 5.46
N VAL A 294 6.71 -45.64 5.96
CA VAL A 294 5.38 -45.06 5.75
C VAL A 294 5.19 -43.98 6.81
N LYS A 295 5.61 -42.76 6.47
CA LYS A 295 5.13 -41.55 7.13
C LYS A 295 3.67 -41.37 6.75
N ASN A 296 2.75 -41.76 7.63
CA ASN A 296 1.39 -41.25 7.61
C ASN A 296 1.05 -40.59 8.96
N PRO A 297 0.39 -39.42 8.95
CA PRO A 297 0.08 -38.65 10.14
C PRO A 297 -1.24 -39.07 10.79
N SER A 298 -1.34 -38.82 12.10
CA SER A 298 -2.56 -38.68 12.91
C SER A 298 -3.42 -39.93 13.17
N GLY A 299 -3.69 -40.17 14.45
CA GLY A 299 -4.61 -41.20 14.92
C GLY A 299 -4.65 -41.31 16.44
N ASN A 300 -5.29 -40.34 17.09
CA ASN A 300 -5.57 -40.32 18.53
C ASN A 300 -6.10 -41.65 19.07
N LYS A 301 -5.44 -42.24 20.08
CA LYS A 301 -6.13 -43.02 21.13
C LYS A 301 -5.55 -42.72 22.52
N LYS A 302 -6.40 -42.11 23.32
CA LYS A 302 -6.26 -41.78 24.74
C LYS A 302 -6.00 -43.03 25.58
N LYS A 303 -5.02 -43.01 26.48
CA LYS A 303 -5.17 -43.61 27.82
C LYS A 303 -4.58 -42.68 28.88
N LYS A 304 -5.38 -42.54 29.93
CA LYS A 304 -5.26 -41.60 31.04
C LYS A 304 -4.18 -42.05 32.04
N ARG A 305 -3.31 -41.11 32.39
CA ARG A 305 -2.92 -40.68 33.75
C ARG A 305 -2.60 -41.77 34.80
N ALA A 306 -1.34 -41.83 35.21
CA ALA A 306 -0.98 -41.82 36.63
C ALA A 306 -0.26 -40.50 36.92
N ALA A 307 -0.79 -39.73 37.86
CA ALA A 307 -0.18 -38.50 38.33
C ALA A 307 0.71 -38.85 39.53
N SER A 308 1.97 -38.39 39.52
CA SER A 308 2.70 -38.11 40.74
C SER A 308 3.87 -37.16 40.46
N SER A 309 3.90 -36.10 41.27
CA SER A 309 4.99 -35.16 41.55
C SER A 309 5.63 -34.39 40.38
N LEU A 310 5.12 -33.17 40.21
CA LEU A 310 5.85 -32.00 39.72
C LEU A 310 6.95 -31.62 40.73
N ALA A 311 8.18 -31.45 40.25
CA ALA A 311 9.09 -30.40 40.73
C ALA A 311 10.19 -30.17 39.68
N CYS A 312 10.05 -29.10 38.90
CA CYS A 312 11.13 -28.18 38.48
C CYS A 312 10.51 -27.11 37.58
N ARG A 313 10.53 -25.86 38.04
CA ARG A 313 10.03 -24.67 37.34
C ARG A 313 10.85 -24.37 36.08
N PRO A 314 10.29 -23.68 35.07
CA PRO A 314 11.07 -22.80 34.21
C PRO A 314 10.79 -21.32 34.47
N ALA A 315 11.83 -20.54 34.21
CA ALA A 315 11.88 -19.10 34.38
C ALA A 315 11.07 -18.34 33.32
N THR A 316 10.71 -17.13 33.75
CA THR A 316 9.93 -16.06 33.16
C THR A 316 10.32 -15.67 31.72
N ALA A 317 9.33 -15.58 30.83
CA ALA A 317 9.40 -14.76 29.62
C ALA A 317 8.19 -13.82 29.57
N MET A 318 8.47 -12.53 29.56
CA MET A 318 7.51 -11.41 29.55
C MET A 318 6.73 -11.32 28.23
N PRO A 319 5.40 -11.07 28.25
CA PRO A 319 4.68 -10.60 27.07
C PRO A 319 4.57 -9.06 27.06
N TYR A 320 5.03 -8.47 25.96
CA TYR A 320 4.80 -7.06 25.60
C TYR A 320 3.32 -6.87 25.21
N LYS A 321 2.61 -5.92 25.85
CA LYS A 321 1.23 -5.54 25.48
C LYS A 321 1.22 -4.24 24.66
N PRO A 322 0.44 -4.14 23.57
CA PRO A 322 0.06 -2.88 22.97
C PRO A 322 -1.09 -2.21 23.77
N LYS A 323 -1.07 -0.88 23.84
CA LYS A 323 -2.07 -0.04 24.52
C LYS A 323 -3.17 0.35 23.54
N ASP A 324 -4.37 -0.20 23.72
CA ASP A 324 -5.62 0.35 23.17
C ASP A 324 -6.38 1.08 24.27
N ASN A 325 -6.61 2.39 24.10
CA ASN A 325 -7.45 3.20 24.97
C ASN A 325 -8.79 3.48 24.28
N LEU A 326 -9.82 2.72 24.63
CA LEU A 326 -11.22 3.12 24.47
C LEU A 326 -11.92 2.86 25.82
N ARG A 327 -12.11 3.93 26.61
CA ARG A 327 -12.99 3.93 27.78
C ARG A 327 -14.18 4.84 27.48
N VAL A 328 -15.29 4.22 27.11
CA VAL A 328 -16.64 4.78 27.29
C VAL A 328 -17.01 4.50 28.75
N GLY A 329 -17.13 5.56 29.55
CA GLY A 329 -17.57 5.48 30.94
C GLY A 329 -19.06 5.81 31.06
N VAL A 330 -19.89 4.78 31.28
CA VAL A 330 -21.28 4.90 31.74
C VAL A 330 -21.33 4.59 33.24
N GLY A 331 -22.13 5.36 33.97
CA GLY A 331 -22.56 5.12 35.36
C GLY A 331 -21.88 6.07 36.36
N MET A 332 -22.53 6.66 37.36
CA MET A 332 -23.68 6.18 38.13
C MET A 332 -24.41 7.33 38.86
N VAL A 333 -25.70 7.08 39.07
CA VAL A 333 -26.63 7.72 40.00
C VAL A 333 -26.12 7.64 41.45
N LYS A 334 -26.27 8.73 42.21
CA LYS A 334 -26.42 8.69 43.67
C LYS A 334 -27.26 9.88 44.15
N ARG A 335 -28.43 9.51 44.69
CA ARG A 335 -29.33 10.15 45.67
C ARG A 335 -29.52 11.65 45.66
#